data_AF-A0A2E6QNP0-F1
#
_entry.id   AF-A0A2E6QNP0-F1
#
_cell.length_a   1.000
_cell.length_b   1.000
_cell.length_c   1.000
_cell.angle_alpha   90.00
_cell.angle_beta   90.00
_cell.angle_gamma   90.00
#
_symmetry.space_group_name_H-M   'P 1'
#
loop_
_entity.id
_entity.type
_entity.pdbx_description
1 polymer ?
#
loop_
_entity_poly.entity_id
_entity_poly.type
_entity_poly.pdbx_seq_one_letter_code
_entity_poly.pdbx_strand_id
1 'polypeptide(L)'
;MPLIRRGALGFGLMAFADHLSSGVGVSIPLGPLNGLFGGAGTASPGLGGTADDAPPPPLESYIGRLGSLSGSRVLDVGAGTSGGSEGFLKHGAQEVVVTGLARLDQMDMVPTVRATMSEEELSAPPALGALGADGEATKAVACHPYDLAGANLGTFDLVHCADQLRRATDPAKVTENLREVAGGAVILCERYDPDLDRFQPSDVMEYVGAGRIPRWWRFGQSILCQLLQDAGFKRVTVLASLRDTHAVDPRDRYWSLIRAE
;
A
#
# COMPACT_ATOMS: atom_id res chain seq x y z
N MET A 1 19.20 -64.42 -4.96
CA MET A 1 20.46 -64.10 -4.24
C MET A 1 21.50 -63.72 -5.27
N PRO A 2 21.89 -62.44 -5.32
CA PRO A 2 23.16 -62.01 -4.71
C PRO A 2 23.05 -60.73 -3.87
N LEU A 3 24.14 -60.48 -3.11
CA LEU A 3 24.31 -59.50 -2.04
C LEU A 3 24.24 -58.02 -2.49
N ILE A 4 23.53 -57.22 -1.70
CA ILE A 4 23.55 -55.74 -1.73
C ILE A 4 24.71 -55.25 -0.83
N ARG A 5 25.69 -54.54 -1.42
CA ARG A 5 26.69 -53.77 -0.68
C ARG A 5 26.05 -52.44 -0.22
N ARG A 6 25.97 -52.23 1.10
CA ARG A 6 25.67 -50.92 1.71
C ARG A 6 26.94 -50.08 1.74
N GLY A 7 26.95 -48.97 1.00
CA GLY A 7 27.92 -47.90 1.15
C GLY A 7 27.48 -46.96 2.28
N ALA A 8 28.33 -46.78 3.28
CA ALA A 8 28.14 -45.83 4.37
C ALA A 8 28.47 -44.42 3.87
N LEU A 9 27.51 -43.50 3.96
CA LEU A 9 27.74 -42.07 3.85
C LEU A 9 28.17 -41.55 5.22
N GLY A 10 29.43 -41.13 5.32
CA GLY A 10 29.98 -40.49 6.50
C GLY A 10 29.40 -39.09 6.67
N PHE A 11 28.85 -38.82 7.86
CA PHE A 11 28.51 -37.49 8.33
C PHE A 11 29.82 -36.77 8.73
N GLY A 12 30.22 -35.78 7.94
CA GLY A 12 31.28 -34.84 8.30
C GLY A 12 30.73 -33.79 9.28
N LEU A 13 31.07 -33.93 10.56
CA LEU A 13 30.89 -32.92 11.58
C LEU A 13 31.97 -31.84 11.36
N MET A 14 31.65 -30.74 10.69
CA MET A 14 32.52 -29.55 10.68
C MET A 14 32.20 -28.68 11.89
N ALA A 15 33.15 -28.61 12.82
CA ALA A 15 33.18 -27.63 13.88
C ALA A 15 33.55 -26.26 13.29
N PHE A 16 32.64 -25.29 13.41
CA PHE A 16 32.94 -23.87 13.34
C PHE A 16 32.66 -23.26 14.71
N ALA A 17 33.73 -23.16 15.50
CA ALA A 17 33.79 -22.29 16.68
C ALA A 17 34.99 -21.36 16.48
N ASP A 18 34.84 -20.13 16.98
CA ASP A 18 35.86 -19.07 17.10
C ASP A 18 36.06 -18.10 15.92
N HIS A 19 35.06 -17.25 15.63
CA HIS A 19 35.31 -15.82 15.35
C HIS A 19 34.03 -14.95 15.37
N LEU A 20 33.56 -14.54 16.55
CA LEU A 20 32.63 -13.42 16.69
C LEU A 20 32.92 -12.65 17.99
N SER A 21 33.79 -11.64 17.92
CA SER A 21 33.70 -10.46 18.77
C SER A 21 34.54 -9.32 18.19
N SER A 22 33.99 -8.66 17.19
CA SER A 22 34.32 -7.26 16.90
C SER A 22 33.01 -6.56 16.65
N GLY A 23 32.42 -6.04 17.74
CA GLY A 23 31.22 -5.23 17.68
C GLY A 23 31.51 -3.97 16.88
N VAL A 24 31.14 -3.98 15.60
CA VAL A 24 30.96 -2.75 14.83
C VAL A 24 29.65 -2.16 15.35
N GLY A 25 29.76 -1.30 16.35
CA GLY A 25 28.68 -0.42 16.74
C GLY A 25 28.37 0.48 15.55
N VAL A 26 27.35 0.12 14.76
CA VAL A 26 26.76 1.02 13.77
C VAL A 26 26.00 2.07 14.57
N SER A 27 26.70 3.15 14.93
CA SER A 27 26.06 4.37 15.40
C SER A 27 25.39 5.00 14.19
N ILE A 28 24.07 4.85 14.08
CA ILE A 28 23.29 5.62 13.11
C ILE A 28 23.28 7.04 13.66
N PRO A 29 23.89 8.03 12.97
CA PRO A 29 23.79 9.40 13.41
C PRO A 29 22.33 9.82 13.31
N LEU A 30 21.67 9.99 14.46
CA LEU A 30 20.44 10.75 14.55
C LEU A 30 20.81 12.19 14.20
N GLY A 31 20.65 12.54 12.92
CA GLY A 31 20.78 13.92 12.47
C GLY A 31 19.86 14.82 13.29
N PRO A 32 20.24 16.08 13.54
CA PRO A 32 19.47 16.96 14.41
C PRO A 32 18.06 17.16 13.84
N LEU A 33 17.05 16.81 14.64
CA LEU A 33 15.62 17.10 14.42
C LEU A 33 15.29 18.61 14.49
N ASN A 34 16.29 19.49 14.36
CA ASN A 34 16.18 20.92 14.61
C ASN A 34 15.61 21.73 13.44
N GLY A 35 15.06 21.08 12.40
CA GLY A 35 14.41 21.75 11.27
C GLY A 35 12.88 21.89 11.39
N LEU A 36 12.23 21.30 12.40
CA LEU A 36 10.77 21.14 12.44
C LEU A 36 10.04 21.91 13.56
N PHE A 37 10.76 22.65 14.40
CA PHE A 37 10.15 23.46 15.46
C PHE A 37 10.56 24.92 15.35
N GLY A 38 9.94 25.60 14.39
CA GLY A 38 9.87 27.06 14.40
C GLY A 38 8.81 27.53 15.40
N GLY A 39 9.25 28.29 16.40
CA GLY A 39 8.58 29.47 16.97
C GLY A 39 7.18 29.30 17.58
N ALA A 40 7.10 29.57 18.89
CA ALA A 40 5.86 29.62 19.65
C ALA A 40 4.83 30.64 19.12
N GLY A 41 3.59 30.18 18.99
CA GLY A 41 2.39 31.02 18.85
C GLY A 41 1.58 30.73 17.59
N THR A 42 0.28 30.50 17.77
CA THR A 42 -0.80 30.32 16.76
C THR A 42 -1.01 28.90 16.24
N ALA A 43 -2.28 28.49 16.21
CA ALA A 43 -2.92 27.29 15.64
C ALA A 43 -2.04 26.04 15.48
N SER A 44 -2.44 24.92 16.11
CA SER A 44 -1.91 23.60 15.74
C SER A 44 -1.87 23.51 14.22
N PRO A 45 -0.68 23.42 13.59
CA PRO A 45 -0.61 23.26 12.16
C PRO A 45 -1.41 22.00 11.90
N GLY A 46 -2.53 22.15 11.18
CA GLY A 46 -3.26 20.99 10.69
C GLY A 46 -2.25 20.04 10.05
N LEU A 47 -2.56 18.75 10.00
CA LEU A 47 -1.83 17.78 9.18
C LEU A 47 -1.98 18.21 7.70
N GLY A 48 -1.36 19.32 7.33
CA GLY A 48 -1.34 19.87 5.99
C GLY A 48 -0.62 18.81 5.19
N GLY A 49 -1.35 18.23 4.24
CA GLY A 49 -0.78 17.28 3.30
C GLY A 49 0.56 17.83 2.84
N THR A 50 1.62 17.06 3.05
CA THR A 50 2.91 17.47 2.53
C THR A 50 2.77 17.56 1.02
N ALA A 51 3.54 18.43 0.36
CA ALA A 51 3.52 18.49 -1.11
C ALA A 51 3.85 17.13 -1.79
N ASP A 52 4.30 16.14 -1.01
CA ASP A 52 4.52 14.75 -1.42
C ASP A 52 3.25 13.87 -1.49
N ASP A 53 2.10 14.34 -1.00
CA ASP A 53 0.84 13.56 -1.00
C ASP A 53 -0.07 13.99 -2.15
N ALA A 54 0.50 14.21 -3.33
CA ALA A 54 -0.31 14.41 -4.53
C ALA A 54 -1.22 13.20 -4.76
N PRO A 55 -2.51 13.41 -5.10
CA PRO A 55 -3.47 12.34 -5.24
C PRO A 55 -3.05 11.36 -6.35
N PRO A 56 -3.55 10.12 -6.33
CA PRO A 56 -3.44 9.23 -7.47
C PRO A 56 -3.94 9.89 -8.76
N PRO A 57 -3.44 9.44 -9.93
CA PRO A 57 -3.97 9.85 -11.22
C PRO A 57 -5.50 9.72 -11.20
N PRO A 58 -6.23 10.72 -11.72
CA PRO A 58 -7.68 10.66 -11.76
C PRO A 58 -8.14 9.37 -12.41
N LEU A 59 -9.16 8.74 -11.84
CA LEU A 59 -9.73 7.49 -12.35
C LEU A 59 -10.07 7.58 -13.84
N GLU A 60 -10.52 8.74 -14.30
CA GLU A 60 -10.83 9.06 -15.70
C GLU A 60 -9.65 8.79 -16.65
N SER A 61 -8.42 8.90 -16.16
CA SER A 61 -7.21 8.67 -16.97
C SER A 61 -7.02 7.20 -17.37
N TYR A 62 -7.68 6.26 -16.69
CA TYR A 62 -7.52 4.83 -16.98
C TYR A 62 -8.79 3.98 -16.90
N ILE A 63 -9.92 4.49 -16.41
CA ILE A 63 -11.17 3.74 -16.30
C ILE A 63 -11.65 3.17 -17.64
N GLY A 64 -11.41 3.86 -18.75
CA GLY A 64 -11.71 3.36 -20.10
C GLY A 64 -10.97 2.06 -20.46
N ARG A 65 -9.85 1.76 -19.77
CA ARG A 65 -9.10 0.50 -19.92
C ARG A 65 -9.72 -0.66 -19.15
N LEU A 66 -10.64 -0.38 -18.23
CA LEU A 66 -11.32 -1.39 -17.42
C LEU A 66 -12.48 -2.06 -18.17
N GLY A 67 -13.00 -1.40 -19.21
CA GLY A 67 -14.18 -1.83 -19.95
C GLY A 67 -15.47 -1.30 -19.32
N SER A 68 -16.61 -1.86 -19.70
CA SER A 68 -17.90 -1.50 -19.09
C SER A 68 -18.00 -2.08 -17.67
N LEU A 69 -18.52 -1.27 -16.74
CA LEU A 69 -18.81 -1.69 -15.36
C LEU A 69 -20.30 -1.95 -15.16
N SER A 70 -21.07 -2.13 -16.24
CA SER A 70 -22.52 -2.28 -16.19
C SER A 70 -22.93 -3.46 -15.30
N GLY A 71 -23.64 -3.16 -14.21
CA GLY A 71 -24.10 -4.17 -13.26
C GLY A 71 -23.04 -4.63 -12.26
N SER A 72 -21.82 -4.08 -12.31
CA SER A 72 -20.74 -4.48 -11.40
C SER A 72 -20.88 -3.87 -10.01
N ARG A 73 -20.52 -4.64 -8.99
CA ARG A 73 -20.23 -4.14 -7.64
C ARG A 73 -18.76 -3.80 -7.53
N VAL A 74 -18.45 -2.57 -7.15
CA VAL A 74 -17.07 -2.07 -7.04
C VAL A 74 -16.72 -1.78 -5.57
N LEU A 75 -15.53 -2.19 -5.14
CA LEU A 75 -14.93 -1.76 -3.88
C LEU A 75 -13.81 -0.76 -4.16
N ASP A 76 -13.87 0.43 -3.58
CA ASP A 76 -12.79 1.43 -3.65
C ASP A 76 -12.10 1.54 -2.28
N VAL A 77 -10.89 0.98 -2.19
CA VAL A 77 -10.10 0.88 -0.97
C VAL A 77 -9.26 2.13 -0.77
N GLY A 78 -9.54 2.88 0.30
CA GLY A 78 -8.84 4.13 0.61
C GLY A 78 -9.38 5.34 -0.14
N ALA A 79 -10.68 5.34 -0.47
CA ALA A 79 -11.27 6.28 -1.44
C ALA A 79 -11.20 7.76 -1.05
N GLY A 80 -10.83 8.06 0.20
CA GLY A 80 -10.55 9.42 0.64
C GLY A 80 -9.41 10.13 -0.10
N THR A 81 -8.66 9.39 -0.94
CA THR A 81 -7.60 9.93 -1.79
C THR A 81 -7.89 9.85 -3.29
N SER A 82 -8.76 8.94 -3.73
CA SER A 82 -8.91 8.56 -5.14
C SER A 82 -9.96 9.37 -5.89
N GLY A 83 -10.97 9.92 -5.19
CA GLY A 83 -12.13 10.56 -5.83
C GLY A 83 -12.86 9.66 -6.85
N GLY A 84 -12.61 8.34 -6.79
CA GLY A 84 -12.94 7.41 -7.88
C GLY A 84 -14.38 6.89 -7.86
N SER A 85 -15.08 6.98 -6.73
CA SER A 85 -16.41 6.39 -6.58
C SER A 85 -17.42 6.91 -7.61
N GLU A 86 -17.45 8.23 -7.84
CA GLU A 86 -18.32 8.83 -8.85
C GLU A 86 -17.93 8.38 -10.27
N GLY A 87 -16.64 8.24 -10.54
CA GLY A 87 -16.13 7.76 -11.83
C GLY A 87 -16.59 6.33 -12.13
N PHE A 88 -16.61 5.42 -11.14
CA PHE A 88 -17.14 4.07 -11.32
C PHE A 88 -18.64 4.06 -11.65
N LEU A 89 -19.44 4.86 -10.95
CA LEU A 89 -20.89 4.98 -11.23
C LEU A 89 -21.15 5.54 -12.64
N LYS A 90 -20.40 6.57 -13.05
CA LYS A 90 -20.48 7.14 -14.41
C LYS A 90 -20.19 6.11 -15.52
N HIS A 91 -19.46 5.04 -15.20
CA HIS A 91 -19.12 3.96 -16.13
C HIS A 91 -20.00 2.71 -15.97
N GLY A 92 -21.09 2.81 -15.20
CA GLY A 92 -22.15 1.82 -15.15
C GLY A 92 -22.13 0.88 -13.94
N ALA A 93 -21.21 1.09 -12.98
CA ALA A 93 -21.22 0.33 -11.73
C ALA A 93 -22.61 0.43 -11.06
N GLN A 94 -23.13 -0.71 -10.61
CA GLN A 94 -24.42 -0.78 -9.93
C GLN A 94 -24.32 -0.29 -8.49
N GLU A 95 -23.20 -0.59 -7.84
CA GLU A 95 -22.91 -0.25 -6.45
C GLU A 95 -21.42 0.06 -6.32
N VAL A 96 -21.09 1.08 -5.54
CA VAL A 96 -19.71 1.35 -5.11
C VAL A 96 -19.64 1.36 -3.59
N VAL A 97 -18.87 0.44 -3.03
CA VAL A 97 -18.52 0.45 -1.61
C VAL A 97 -17.16 1.12 -1.45
N VAL A 98 -17.11 2.16 -0.64
CA VAL A 98 -15.90 2.91 -0.30
C VAL A 98 -15.44 2.47 1.08
N THR A 99 -14.16 2.14 1.23
CA THR A 99 -13.55 1.90 2.54
C THR A 99 -12.49 2.91 2.90
N GLY A 100 -12.33 3.15 4.20
CA GLY A 100 -11.35 4.05 4.76
C GLY A 100 -11.27 3.92 6.28
N LEU A 101 -10.29 4.57 6.88
CA LEU A 101 -10.12 4.56 8.33
C LEU A 101 -11.11 5.54 8.98
N ALA A 102 -11.70 5.14 10.10
CA ALA A 102 -12.56 6.02 10.90
C ALA A 102 -11.73 6.99 11.75
N ARG A 103 -10.53 6.58 12.16
CA ARG A 103 -9.68 7.29 13.10
C ARG A 103 -8.23 7.28 12.65
N LEU A 104 -7.51 8.33 12.95
CA LEU A 104 -6.10 8.47 12.62
C LEU A 104 -5.24 7.43 13.31
N ASP A 105 -5.60 7.00 14.53
CA ASP A 105 -4.89 5.95 15.25
C ASP A 105 -4.98 4.56 14.63
N GLN A 106 -5.85 4.36 13.65
CA GLN A 106 -5.88 3.15 12.84
C GLN A 106 -4.82 3.16 11.74
N MET A 107 -4.17 4.30 11.47
CA MET A 107 -3.04 4.33 10.55
C MET A 107 -1.86 3.58 11.14
N ASP A 108 -1.08 2.97 10.25
CA ASP A 108 0.18 2.31 10.55
C ASP A 108 1.29 3.32 10.90
N MET A 109 1.11 4.10 11.96
CA MET A 109 2.12 5.03 12.46
C MET A 109 3.16 4.32 13.32
N VAL A 110 4.43 4.73 13.20
CA VAL A 110 5.46 4.31 14.17
C VAL A 110 5.06 4.73 15.59
N PRO A 111 5.37 3.91 16.62
CA PRO A 111 4.99 4.21 18.00
C PRO A 111 5.47 5.57 18.50
N THR A 112 6.67 6.00 18.06
CA THR A 112 7.25 7.29 18.45
C THR A 112 6.47 8.47 17.90
N VAL A 113 5.99 8.41 16.65
CA VAL A 113 5.11 9.45 16.07
C VAL A 113 3.78 9.45 16.80
N ARG A 114 3.16 8.28 16.98
CA ARG A 114 1.87 8.14 17.68
C ARG A 114 1.91 8.74 19.09
N ALA A 115 3.00 8.54 19.82
CA ALA A 115 3.19 9.08 21.17
C ALA A 115 3.31 10.62 21.23
N THR A 116 3.55 11.29 20.09
CA THR A 116 3.58 12.77 20.00
C THR A 116 2.22 13.39 19.72
N MET A 117 1.18 12.58 19.51
CA MET A 117 -0.15 13.04 19.12
C MET A 117 -1.09 13.06 20.32
N SER A 118 -2.02 14.02 20.36
CA SER A 118 -3.07 14.05 21.37
C SER A 118 -4.14 12.98 21.09
N GLU A 119 -4.90 12.61 22.11
CA GLU A 119 -6.05 11.71 21.96
C GLU A 119 -7.10 12.26 20.99
N GLU A 120 -7.27 13.59 20.96
CA GLU A 120 -8.16 14.28 20.02
C GLU A 120 -7.65 14.13 18.58
N GLU A 121 -6.35 14.34 18.32
CA GLU A 121 -5.74 14.13 17.00
C GLU A 121 -5.88 12.68 16.54
N LEU A 122 -5.64 11.72 17.45
CA LEU A 122 -5.71 10.29 17.18
C LEU A 122 -7.14 9.80 16.89
N SER A 123 -8.14 10.43 17.50
CA SER A 123 -9.56 10.09 17.32
C SER A 123 -10.19 10.78 16.12
N ALA A 124 -9.53 11.78 15.53
CA ALA A 124 -10.01 12.45 14.34
C ALA A 124 -9.98 11.51 13.12
N PRO A 125 -10.91 11.66 12.16
CA PRO A 125 -10.79 10.98 10.88
C PRO A 125 -9.52 11.45 10.16
N PRO A 126 -8.84 10.58 9.40
CA PRO A 126 -7.70 11.00 8.61
C PRO A 126 -8.12 12.11 7.63
N ALA A 127 -7.29 13.14 7.49
CA ALA A 127 -7.52 14.21 6.51
C ALA A 127 -7.63 13.65 5.07
N LEU A 128 -7.05 12.48 4.82
CA LEU A 128 -7.06 11.71 3.58
C LEU A 128 -8.37 10.92 3.36
N GLY A 129 -9.51 11.41 3.86
CA GLY A 129 -10.82 10.81 3.59
C GLY A 129 -11.84 10.91 4.70
N ALA A 130 -12.67 11.96 4.67
CA ALA A 130 -14.00 11.80 5.23
C ALA A 130 -14.71 10.72 4.39
N LEU A 131 -15.24 9.68 5.03
CA LEU A 131 -16.10 8.67 4.41
C LEU A 131 -17.36 9.36 3.85
N GLY A 132 -17.27 9.85 2.61
CA GLY A 132 -18.36 10.48 1.88
C GLY A 132 -19.05 9.46 0.99
N ALA A 133 -20.32 9.14 1.30
CA ALA A 133 -21.19 8.46 0.37
C ALA A 133 -22.00 9.50 -0.40
N ASP A 134 -21.65 9.71 -1.66
CA ASP A 134 -22.42 10.59 -2.54
C ASP A 134 -23.52 9.75 -3.20
N GLY A 135 -24.69 9.70 -2.55
CA GLY A 135 -25.92 9.09 -3.08
C GLY A 135 -26.17 7.63 -2.68
N GLU A 136 -27.35 7.12 -3.04
CA GLU A 136 -27.86 5.80 -2.62
C GLU A 136 -27.05 4.62 -3.18
N ALA A 137 -26.34 4.81 -4.29
CA ALA A 137 -25.52 3.77 -4.94
C ALA A 137 -24.09 3.70 -4.35
N THR A 138 -23.72 4.65 -3.49
CA THR A 138 -22.42 4.67 -2.82
C THR A 138 -22.61 4.34 -1.35
N LYS A 139 -21.82 3.39 -0.83
CA LYS A 139 -21.81 3.05 0.59
C LYS A 139 -20.42 3.25 1.17
N ALA A 140 -20.31 4.08 2.20
CA ALA A 140 -19.04 4.26 2.90
C ALA A 140 -18.97 3.34 4.14
N VAL A 141 -17.85 2.64 4.32
CA VAL A 141 -17.61 1.72 5.42
C VAL A 141 -16.25 2.00 6.05
N ALA A 142 -16.24 2.25 7.37
CA ALA A 142 -15.01 2.28 8.13
C ALA A 142 -14.39 0.88 8.17
N CYS A 143 -13.26 0.68 7.50
CA CYS A 143 -12.60 -0.60 7.39
C CYS A 143 -11.11 -0.41 7.08
N HIS A 144 -10.25 -1.05 7.88
CA HIS A 144 -8.81 -1.10 7.59
C HIS A 144 -8.57 -2.06 6.42
N PRO A 145 -7.60 -1.80 5.51
CA PRO A 145 -7.19 -2.76 4.49
C PRO A 145 -6.79 -4.16 5.02
N TYR A 146 -6.42 -4.24 6.31
CA TYR A 146 -6.11 -5.51 6.99
C TYR A 146 -7.35 -6.32 7.38
N ASP A 147 -8.53 -5.69 7.35
CA ASP A 147 -9.78 -6.28 7.82
C ASP A 147 -10.79 -6.52 6.70
N LEU A 148 -10.44 -6.25 5.42
CA LEU A 148 -11.40 -6.33 4.29
C LEU A 148 -12.11 -7.69 4.22
N ALA A 149 -11.36 -8.77 4.38
CA ALA A 149 -11.88 -10.14 4.40
C ALA A 149 -12.86 -10.40 5.56
N GLY A 150 -12.56 -9.88 6.75
CA GLY A 150 -13.34 -10.08 7.97
C GLY A 150 -14.53 -9.12 8.11
N ALA A 151 -14.59 -8.05 7.31
CA ALA A 151 -15.58 -7.00 7.43
C ALA A 151 -16.97 -7.35 6.86
N ASN A 152 -17.19 -8.59 6.41
CA ASN A 152 -18.46 -9.06 5.83
C ASN A 152 -18.97 -8.18 4.66
N LEU A 153 -18.05 -7.64 3.86
CA LEU A 153 -18.37 -6.79 2.70
C LEU A 153 -18.90 -7.60 1.50
N GLY A 154 -18.67 -8.92 1.52
CA GLY A 154 -18.92 -9.82 0.40
C GLY A 154 -17.81 -9.74 -0.64
N THR A 155 -18.12 -10.18 -1.86
CA THR A 155 -17.21 -10.14 -3.00
C THR A 155 -17.60 -9.03 -3.99
N PHE A 156 -16.60 -8.53 -4.71
CA PHE A 156 -16.75 -7.45 -5.68
C PHE A 156 -16.25 -7.89 -7.06
N ASP A 157 -16.95 -7.47 -8.10
CA ASP A 157 -16.52 -7.73 -9.49
C ASP A 157 -15.25 -6.96 -9.82
N LEU A 158 -15.06 -5.81 -9.18
CA LEU A 158 -13.88 -4.97 -9.27
C LEU A 158 -13.49 -4.44 -7.89
N VAL A 159 -12.23 -4.56 -7.54
CA VAL A 159 -11.63 -3.93 -6.37
C VAL A 159 -10.58 -2.94 -6.84
N HIS A 160 -10.76 -1.67 -6.52
CA HIS A 160 -9.79 -0.62 -6.78
C HIS A 160 -9.04 -0.29 -5.50
N CYS A 161 -7.72 -0.19 -5.56
CA CYS A 161 -6.86 0.14 -4.42
C CYS A 161 -5.81 1.14 -4.88
N ALA A 162 -5.83 2.35 -4.32
CA ALA A 162 -4.92 3.42 -4.70
C ALA A 162 -4.11 3.96 -3.51
N ASP A 163 -2.79 4.03 -3.67
CA ASP A 163 -1.84 4.61 -2.71
C ASP A 163 -2.00 4.05 -1.27
N GLN A 164 -2.24 2.73 -1.17
CA GLN A 164 -2.43 2.07 0.13
C GLN A 164 -1.23 1.21 0.52
N LEU A 165 -0.57 0.55 -0.43
CA LEU A 165 0.46 -0.44 -0.09
C LEU A 165 1.67 0.22 0.53
N ARG A 166 2.07 1.42 0.06
CA ARG A 166 3.23 2.10 0.64
C ARG A 166 2.98 2.62 2.05
N ARG A 167 1.71 2.72 2.44
CA ARG A 167 1.25 3.18 3.75
C ARG A 167 1.05 2.03 4.74
N ALA A 168 1.03 0.79 4.25
CA ALA A 168 0.91 -0.41 5.05
C ALA A 168 2.29 -0.85 5.58
N THR A 169 2.35 -1.24 6.85
CA THR A 169 3.50 -1.97 7.42
C THR A 169 3.65 -3.35 6.78
N ASP A 170 2.55 -4.01 6.42
CA ASP A 170 2.53 -5.32 5.78
C ASP A 170 1.75 -5.27 4.44
N PRO A 171 2.41 -4.84 3.35
CA PRO A 171 1.75 -4.76 2.04
C PRO A 171 1.34 -6.12 1.50
N ALA A 172 2.03 -7.21 1.86
CA ALA A 172 1.67 -8.56 1.46
C ALA A 172 0.30 -8.94 2.04
N LYS A 173 0.08 -8.67 3.34
CA LYS A 173 -1.20 -8.95 3.96
C LYS A 173 -2.35 -8.15 3.35
N VAL A 174 -2.10 -6.89 2.97
CA VAL A 174 -3.10 -6.09 2.25
C VAL A 174 -3.46 -6.76 0.91
N THR A 175 -2.47 -7.20 0.13
CA THR A 175 -2.75 -7.86 -1.16
C THR A 175 -3.51 -9.19 -1.02
N GLU A 176 -3.25 -9.98 0.02
CA GLU A 176 -4.04 -11.18 0.34
C GLU A 176 -5.51 -10.82 0.60
N ASN A 177 -5.76 -9.80 1.40
CA ASN A 177 -7.11 -9.38 1.73
C ASN A 177 -7.85 -8.81 0.52
N LEU A 178 -7.15 -8.09 -0.37
CA LEU A 178 -7.70 -7.67 -1.66
C LEU A 178 -8.11 -8.89 -2.50
N ARG A 179 -7.30 -9.96 -2.51
CA ARG A 179 -7.64 -11.21 -3.21
C ARG A 179 -8.91 -11.85 -2.66
N GLU A 180 -9.10 -11.87 -1.35
CA GLU A 180 -10.26 -12.52 -0.73
C GLU A 180 -11.59 -11.84 -1.07
N VAL A 181 -11.60 -10.51 -1.20
CA VAL A 181 -12.81 -9.75 -1.56
C VAL A 181 -12.98 -9.57 -3.07
N ALA A 182 -11.97 -9.89 -3.89
CA ALA A 182 -12.04 -9.84 -5.34
C ALA A 182 -12.72 -11.10 -5.93
N GLY A 183 -13.95 -10.92 -6.41
CA GLY A 183 -14.68 -11.91 -7.22
C GLY A 183 -14.31 -11.86 -8.71
N GLY A 184 -13.88 -10.70 -9.21
CA GLY A 184 -13.39 -10.51 -10.58
C GLY A 184 -11.93 -10.06 -10.62
N ALA A 185 -11.69 -8.75 -10.65
CA ALA A 185 -10.36 -8.18 -10.81
C ALA A 185 -9.98 -7.19 -9.69
N VAL A 186 -8.69 -7.07 -9.41
CA VAL A 186 -8.09 -5.94 -8.68
C VAL A 186 -7.44 -4.96 -9.65
N ILE A 187 -7.66 -3.67 -9.43
CA ILE A 187 -6.91 -2.57 -10.02
C ILE A 187 -6.11 -1.90 -8.91
N LEU A 188 -4.80 -2.11 -8.94
CA LEU A 188 -3.85 -1.47 -8.06
C LEU A 188 -3.27 -0.23 -8.75
N CYS A 189 -3.41 0.93 -8.12
CA CYS A 189 -2.84 2.21 -8.55
C CYS A 189 -1.85 2.70 -7.49
N GLU A 190 -0.58 2.35 -7.64
CA GLU A 190 0.43 2.57 -6.58
C GLU A 190 1.63 3.35 -7.15
N ARG A 191 2.25 4.19 -6.32
CA ARG A 191 3.51 4.83 -6.70
C ARG A 191 4.64 3.80 -6.73
N TYR A 192 5.55 3.95 -7.67
CA TYR A 192 6.75 3.11 -7.76
C TYR A 192 7.98 3.94 -8.15
N ASP A 193 9.16 3.44 -7.78
CA ASP A 193 10.46 3.99 -8.12
C ASP A 193 11.13 3.11 -9.19
N PRO A 194 11.25 3.58 -10.45
CA PRO A 194 11.85 2.80 -11.52
C PRO A 194 13.35 2.51 -11.29
N ASP A 195 14.02 3.26 -10.42
CA ASP A 195 15.42 2.96 -10.07
C ASP A 195 15.53 1.66 -9.25
N LEU A 196 14.45 1.19 -8.62
CA LEU A 196 14.43 -0.11 -7.94
C LEU A 196 14.32 -1.28 -8.93
N ASP A 197 13.71 -1.08 -10.10
CA ASP A 197 13.58 -2.12 -11.13
C ASP A 197 14.93 -2.44 -11.82
N ARG A 198 15.97 -1.61 -11.64
CA ARG A 198 17.32 -1.91 -12.16
C ARG A 198 17.97 -3.12 -11.49
N PHE A 199 17.44 -3.58 -10.36
CA PHE A 199 17.93 -4.73 -9.60
C PHE A 199 17.35 -6.07 -10.08
N GLN A 200 16.59 -6.07 -11.18
CA GLN A 200 16.13 -7.30 -11.81
C GLN A 200 17.31 -8.27 -12.09
N PRO A 201 17.12 -9.58 -11.89
CA PRO A 201 15.83 -10.28 -11.71
C PRO A 201 15.30 -10.29 -10.27
N SER A 202 15.93 -9.59 -9.32
CA SER A 202 15.39 -9.49 -7.96
C SER A 202 14.26 -8.46 -7.89
N ASP A 203 13.16 -8.84 -7.27
CA ASP A 203 12.07 -7.94 -6.92
C ASP A 203 12.41 -7.21 -5.62
N VAL A 204 12.55 -5.89 -5.69
CA VAL A 204 13.08 -5.08 -4.58
C VAL A 204 12.08 -4.02 -4.14
N MET A 205 11.95 -3.86 -2.82
CA MET A 205 11.34 -2.71 -2.17
C MET A 205 12.32 -2.08 -1.18
N GLU A 206 12.25 -0.76 -1.01
CA GLU A 206 13.07 0.01 -0.07
C GLU A 206 12.23 0.34 1.17
N TYR A 207 12.74 0.01 2.35
CA TYR A 207 12.19 0.53 3.61
C TYR A 207 12.61 1.99 3.79
N VAL A 208 11.64 2.90 3.87
CA VAL A 208 11.91 4.34 4.04
C VAL A 208 11.54 4.88 5.42
N GLY A 209 10.83 4.06 6.22
CA GLY A 209 10.38 4.40 7.57
C GLY A 209 9.19 5.36 7.60
N ALA A 210 8.30 5.21 8.59
CA ALA A 210 7.12 6.06 8.69
C ALA A 210 7.42 7.41 9.37
N GLY A 211 7.03 8.50 8.71
CA GLY A 211 6.91 9.82 9.31
C GLY A 211 5.53 10.03 9.95
N ARG A 212 5.10 11.28 10.10
CA ARG A 212 3.72 11.63 10.50
C ARG A 212 2.68 11.10 9.53
N ILE A 213 3.03 11.03 8.25
CA ILE A 213 2.24 10.35 7.22
C ILE A 213 3.02 9.06 6.90
N PRO A 214 2.45 7.87 7.21
CA PRO A 214 3.17 6.63 7.08
C PRO A 214 3.46 6.35 5.61
N ARG A 215 4.75 6.26 5.30
CA ARG A 215 5.30 5.77 4.04
C ARG A 215 6.34 4.76 4.44
N TRP A 216 5.97 3.50 4.54
CA TRP A 216 6.87 2.45 4.99
C TRP A 216 7.81 2.00 3.88
N TRP A 217 7.31 2.01 2.65
CA TRP A 217 7.95 1.36 1.51
C TRP A 217 8.03 2.29 0.31
N ARG A 218 9.09 2.12 -0.49
CA ARG A 218 9.06 2.38 -1.93
C ARG A 218 9.15 1.06 -2.66
N PHE A 219 8.42 0.93 -3.76
CA PHE A 219 8.36 -0.29 -4.54
C PHE A 219 9.00 -0.10 -5.91
N GLY A 220 9.71 -1.10 -6.41
CA GLY A 220 9.82 -1.30 -7.86
C GLY A 220 8.48 -1.74 -8.45
N GLN A 221 8.29 -1.63 -9.76
CA GLN A 221 7.09 -2.14 -10.41
C GLN A 221 7.01 -3.66 -10.36
N SER A 222 8.16 -4.34 -10.41
CA SER A 222 8.21 -5.81 -10.44
C SER A 222 7.75 -6.42 -9.11
N ILE A 223 8.17 -5.87 -7.96
CA ILE A 223 7.73 -6.33 -6.63
C ILE A 223 6.22 -6.12 -6.41
N LEU A 224 5.62 -5.05 -6.94
CA LEU A 224 4.16 -4.87 -6.89
C LEU A 224 3.43 -6.00 -7.63
N CYS A 225 3.97 -6.43 -8.77
CA CYS A 225 3.42 -7.54 -9.52
C CYS A 225 3.60 -8.87 -8.77
N GLN A 226 4.77 -9.09 -8.16
CA GLN A 226 5.06 -10.29 -7.38
C GLN A 226 4.16 -10.40 -6.15
N LEU A 227 3.94 -9.31 -5.41
CA LEU A 227 3.01 -9.30 -4.26
C LEU A 227 1.60 -9.75 -4.66
N LEU A 228 1.10 -9.29 -5.81
CA LEU A 228 -0.20 -9.73 -6.33
C LEU A 228 -0.18 -11.22 -6.76
N GLN A 229 0.90 -11.69 -7.37
CA GLN A 229 1.03 -13.12 -7.71
C GLN A 229 1.07 -14.00 -6.45
N ASP A 230 1.82 -13.59 -5.43
CA ASP A 230 1.95 -14.28 -4.14
C ASP A 230 0.62 -14.29 -3.39
N ALA A 231 -0.17 -13.24 -3.50
CA ALA A 231 -1.55 -13.19 -2.98
C ALA A 231 -2.51 -14.17 -3.69
N GLY A 232 -2.09 -14.80 -4.79
CA GLY A 232 -2.86 -15.84 -5.49
C GLY A 232 -3.64 -15.38 -6.71
N PHE A 233 -3.32 -14.21 -7.28
CA PHE A 233 -3.81 -13.82 -8.60
C PHE A 233 -3.08 -14.61 -9.68
N LYS A 234 -3.83 -15.15 -10.66
CA LYS A 234 -3.30 -16.01 -11.72
C LYS A 234 -2.67 -15.22 -12.86
N ARG A 235 -3.17 -14.01 -13.09
CA ARG A 235 -2.70 -13.11 -14.14
C ARG A 235 -2.52 -11.71 -13.55
N VAL A 236 -1.31 -11.19 -13.69
CA VAL A 236 -0.97 -9.82 -13.28
C VAL A 236 -0.42 -9.08 -14.49
N THR A 237 -1.01 -7.94 -14.82
CA THR A 237 -0.69 -7.16 -16.02
C THR A 237 -0.54 -5.68 -15.68
N VAL A 238 0.60 -5.10 -16.00
CA VAL A 238 0.78 -3.65 -15.99
C VAL A 238 -0.02 -3.06 -17.15
N LEU A 239 -1.03 -2.25 -16.83
CA LEU A 239 -1.88 -1.57 -17.81
C LEU A 239 -1.28 -0.25 -18.29
N ALA A 240 -0.60 0.47 -17.40
CA ALA A 240 0.02 1.76 -17.68
C ALA A 240 1.08 2.10 -16.63
N SER A 241 2.06 2.90 -17.05
CA SER A 241 2.94 3.66 -16.16
C SER A 241 2.71 5.14 -16.42
N LEU A 242 2.27 5.87 -15.41
CA LEU A 242 1.93 7.29 -15.50
C LEU A 242 2.98 8.12 -14.77
N ARG A 243 3.32 9.29 -15.31
CA ARG A 243 4.28 10.22 -14.69
C ARG A 243 3.54 11.41 -14.09
N ASP A 244 3.68 11.57 -12.79
CA ASP A 244 3.26 12.74 -12.03
C ASP A 244 4.35 13.82 -12.13
N THR A 245 4.07 14.85 -12.91
CA THR A 245 4.98 15.99 -13.11
C THR A 245 5.00 16.95 -11.92
N HIS A 246 4.11 16.77 -10.95
CA HIS A 246 3.97 17.63 -9.78
C HIS A 246 4.57 17.02 -8.51
N ALA A 247 4.99 15.75 -8.52
CA ALA A 247 5.60 15.13 -7.35
C ALA A 247 6.93 15.81 -6.96
N VAL A 248 7.05 16.15 -5.68
CA VAL A 248 8.20 16.84 -5.11
C VAL A 248 9.39 15.89 -5.00
N ASP A 249 9.25 14.70 -4.40
CA ASP A 249 10.29 13.65 -4.49
C ASP A 249 10.32 13.07 -5.91
N PRO A 250 11.46 13.15 -6.64
CA PRO A 250 11.59 12.56 -7.97
C PRO A 250 11.35 11.04 -8.01
N ARG A 251 11.54 10.33 -6.91
CA ARG A 251 11.32 8.88 -6.79
C ARG A 251 9.85 8.51 -6.64
N ASP A 252 9.01 9.47 -6.27
CA ASP A 252 7.56 9.26 -6.16
C ASP A 252 6.84 9.65 -7.46
N ARG A 253 7.56 10.05 -8.53
CA ARG A 253 6.94 10.58 -9.76
C ARG A 253 6.18 9.58 -10.61
N TYR A 254 6.28 8.29 -10.36
CA TYR A 254 5.69 7.29 -11.23
C TYR A 254 4.59 6.52 -10.54
N TRP A 255 3.49 6.35 -11.24
CA TRP A 255 2.36 5.53 -10.84
C TRP A 255 2.29 4.31 -11.73
N SER A 256 2.14 3.15 -11.12
CA SER A 256 1.90 1.89 -11.81
C SER A 256 0.42 1.56 -11.69
N LEU A 257 -0.22 1.33 -12.83
CA LEU A 257 -1.57 0.81 -12.88
C LEU A 257 -1.50 -0.68 -13.24
N ILE A 258 -1.84 -1.54 -12.29
CA ILE A 258 -1.74 -2.99 -12.42
C ILE A 258 -3.12 -3.61 -12.30
N ARG A 259 -3.45 -4.52 -13.22
CA ARG A 259 -4.64 -5.37 -13.15
C ARG A 259 -4.25 -6.78 -12.74
N ALA A 260 -4.99 -7.35 -11.79
CA ALA A 260 -4.79 -8.71 -11.32
C ALA A 260 -6.11 -9.50 -11.31
N GLU A 261 -6.07 -10.76 -11.75
CA GLU A 261 -7.22 -11.69 -11.91
C GLU A 261 -6.86 -13.13 -11.54
#